data_AF-A0A3P3DUR7-F1
#
_entry.id   AF-A0A3P3DUR7-F1
#
_cell.length_a   1.000
_cell.length_b   1.000
_cell.length_c   1.000
_cell.angle_alpha   90.00
_cell.angle_beta   90.00
_cell.angle_gamma   90.00
#
_symmetry.space_group_name_H-M   'P 1'
#
loop_
_entity.id
_entity.type
_entity.pdbx_description
1 polymer ?
#
loop_
_entity_poly.entity_id
_entity_poly.type
_entity_poly.pdbx_seq_one_letter_code
_entity_poly.pdbx_strand_id
1 'polypeptide(L)' 'MDGSASPKRIDWIDSTGDDAGKLIPAIYELEGDSFRFAAADPDMTRPEDFSGGQGITIRAFVRV' A
#
# COMPACT_ATOMS: atom_id res chain seq x y z
N MET A 1 0.19 5.34 -21.81
CA MET A 1 0.09 4.43 -20.64
C MET A 1 1.24 4.79 -19.73
N ASP A 2 0.94 5.69 -18.81
CA ASP A 2 1.92 6.35 -17.96
C ASP A 2 2.23 5.44 -16.78
N GLY A 3 3.09 4.45 -17.05
CA GLY A 3 3.56 3.47 -16.06
C GLY A 3 4.61 4.02 -15.08
N SER A 4 4.95 5.31 -15.15
CA SER A 4 6.12 5.91 -14.50
C SER A 4 5.91 6.51 -13.10
N ALA A 5 4.70 6.48 -12.54
CA ALA A 5 4.52 6.90 -11.15
C ALA A 5 5.09 5.82 -10.21
N SER A 6 6.29 6.06 -9.70
CA SER A 6 6.90 5.31 -8.60
C SER A 6 7.00 6.23 -7.39
N PRO A 7 6.40 5.88 -6.23
CA PRO A 7 5.63 4.65 -5.98
C PRO A 7 4.24 4.67 -6.63
N LYS A 8 3.75 3.50 -7.03
CA LYS A 8 2.41 3.33 -7.62
C LYS A 8 1.36 3.45 -6.53
N ARG A 9 0.22 4.07 -6.83
CA ARG A 9 -0.89 4.25 -5.89
C ARG A 9 -1.92 3.14 -6.11
N ILE A 10 -2.41 2.54 -5.03
CA ILE A 10 -3.48 1.51 -5.06
C ILE A 10 -4.49 1.76 -3.95
N ASP A 11 -5.77 1.53 -4.23
CA ASP A 11 -6.81 1.52 -3.22
C ASP A 11 -7.02 0.07 -2.79
N TRP A 12 -6.52 -0.26 -1.60
CA TRP A 12 -6.67 -1.59 -1.04
C TRP A 12 -8.06 -1.68 -0.41
N ILE A 13 -8.86 -2.66 -0.82
CA ILE A 13 -10.14 -2.92 -0.17
C ILE A 13 -9.98 -4.25 0.53
N ASP A 14 -10.08 -4.22 1.86
CA ASP A 14 -10.06 -5.45 2.61
C ASP A 14 -11.35 -6.24 2.30
N SER A 15 -11.21 -7.50 1.91
CA SER A 15 -12.33 -8.38 1.59
C SER A 15 -12.76 -9.23 2.78
N THR A 16 -12.03 -9.22 3.89
CA THR A 16 -12.22 -10.13 5.03
C THR A 16 -11.60 -9.57 6.32
N GLY A 17 -12.43 -9.10 7.26
CA GLY A 17 -11.99 -8.54 8.53
C GLY A 17 -13.01 -7.55 9.11
N ASP A 18 -12.68 -6.88 10.22
CA ASP A 18 -13.50 -5.82 10.81
C ASP A 18 -13.60 -4.58 9.88
N ASP A 19 -12.59 -4.42 9.03
CA ASP A 19 -12.49 -3.37 8.01
C ASP A 19 -12.93 -3.83 6.60
N ALA A 20 -13.62 -4.97 6.50
CA ALA A 20 -14.08 -5.48 5.21
C ALA A 20 -14.98 -4.45 4.50
N GLY A 21 -14.63 -4.13 3.25
CA GLY A 21 -15.31 -3.12 2.43
C GLY A 21 -14.81 -1.69 2.64
N LYS A 22 -13.89 -1.43 3.57
CA LYS A 22 -13.28 -0.11 3.72
C LYS A 22 -12.17 0.09 2.68
N LEU A 23 -12.14 1.30 2.12
CA LEU A 23 -11.09 1.72 1.21
C LEU A 23 -9.89 2.17 2.02
N ILE A 24 -8.79 1.45 1.85
CA ILE A 24 -7.53 1.68 2.52
C ILE A 24 -6.55 2.28 1.50
N PRO A 25 -6.19 3.56 1.62
CA PRO A 25 -5.31 4.20 0.67
C PRO A 25 -3.87 3.70 0.85
N ALA A 26 -3.32 3.11 -0.20
CA ALA A 26 -2.00 2.50 -0.18
C ALA A 26 -1.12 2.93 -1.37
N ILE A 27 0.16 2.69 -1.21
CA ILE A 27 1.16 2.77 -2.28
C ILE A 27 1.92 1.46 -2.36
N TYR A 28 2.40 1.12 -3.55
CA TYR A 28 3.23 -0.06 -3.77
C TYR A 28 4.33 0.20 -4.78
N GLU A 29 5.37 -0.60 -4.65
CA GLU A 29 6.50 -0.66 -5.54
C GLU A 29 6.77 -2.13 -5.86
N LEU A 30 6.81 -2.44 -7.14
CA LEU A 30 7.12 -3.77 -7.64
C LEU A 30 8.41 -3.65 -8.45
N GLU A 31 9.50 -4.17 -7.89
CA GLU A 31 10.82 -4.16 -8.51
C GLU A 31 11.34 -5.60 -8.62
N GLY A 32 11.28 -6.15 -9.83
CA GLY A 32 11.65 -7.54 -10.09
C GLY A 32 10.84 -8.52 -9.25
N ASP A 33 11.51 -9.23 -8.35
CA ASP A 33 10.92 -10.19 -7.41
C ASP A 33 10.55 -9.58 -6.05
N SER A 34 10.75 -8.27 -5.87
CA SER A 34 10.41 -7.54 -4.64
C SER A 34 9.12 -6.74 -4.82
N PHE A 35 8.13 -7.01 -3.98
CA PHE A 35 6.89 -6.25 -3.88
C PHE A 35 6.81 -5.62 -2.50
N ARG A 36 6.89 -4.29 -2.43
CA ARG A 36 6.71 -3.53 -1.20
C ARG A 36 5.44 -2.71 -1.30
N PHE A 37 4.66 -2.67 -0.22
CA PHE A 37 3.53 -1.76 -0.12
C PHE A 37 3.46 -1.08 1.25
N ALA A 38 2.91 0.12 1.28
CA ALA A 38 2.57 0.85 2.48
C ALA A 38 1.09 1.24 2.42
N ALA A 39 0.33 0.86 3.44
CA ALA A 39 -1.07 1.17 3.60
C ALA A 39 -1.24 2.08 4.82
N ALA A 40 -2.01 3.16 4.67
CA ALA A 40 -2.49 3.91 5.82
C ALA A 40 -3.68 3.20 6.46
N ASP A 41 -4.03 3.54 7.70
CA ASP A 41 -5.28 3.08 8.31
C ASP A 41 -6.50 3.64 7.55
N PRO A 42 -7.69 3.00 7.68
CA PRO A 42 -8.93 3.57 7.17
C PRO A 42 -9.11 5.01 7.70
N ASP A 43 -9.62 5.90 6.84
CA ASP A 43 -9.82 7.33 7.11
C ASP A 43 -8.54 8.19 7.23
N MET A 44 -7.35 7.63 7.03
CA MET A 44 -6.10 8.39 6.98
C MET A 44 -5.67 8.77 5.55
N THR A 45 -4.78 9.77 5.45
CA THR A 45 -4.22 10.21 4.17
C THR A 45 -3.32 9.13 3.57
N ARG A 46 -3.37 8.98 2.24
CA ARG A 46 -2.47 8.07 1.52
C ARG A 46 -1.00 8.40 1.82
N PRO A 47 -0.17 7.42 2.18
CA PRO A 47 1.26 7.63 2.33
C PRO A 47 1.87 8.10 0.99
N GLU A 48 2.82 9.03 1.06
CA GLU A 48 3.56 9.52 -0.12
C GLU A 48 4.80 8.67 -0.41
N ASP A 49 5.30 8.00 0.63
CA ASP A 49 6.51 7.19 0.62
C ASP A 49 6.39 6.04 1.64
N PHE A 50 7.36 5.12 1.59
CA PHE A 50 7.37 3.95 2.47
C PHE A 50 7.99 4.25 3.85
N SER A 51 7.86 5.47 4.35
CA SER A 51 8.24 5.81 5.71
C SER A 51 7.18 5.28 6.67
N GLY A 52 7.63 4.54 7.68
CA GLY A 52 6.73 4.08 8.74
C GLY A 52 6.21 5.27 9.54
N GLY A 53 5.07 5.10 10.19
CA GLY A 53 4.44 6.15 10.97
C GLY A 53 3.26 5.59 11.77
N GLN A 54 2.68 6.43 12.62
CA GLN A 54 1.44 6.07 13.29
C GLN A 54 0.33 5.84 12.24
N GLY A 55 -0.30 4.68 12.31
CA GLY A 55 -1.33 4.26 11.34
C GLY A 55 -0.81 4.00 9.93
N ILE A 56 0.50 3.76 9.76
CA ILE A 56 1.07 3.27 8.49
C ILE A 56 1.57 1.84 8.69
N THR A 57 0.98 0.92 7.93
CA THR A 57 1.43 -0.47 7.85
C THR A 57 2.28 -0.67 6.60
N ILE A 58 3.54 -1.08 6.78
CA ILE A 58 4.45 -1.41 5.68
C ILE A 58 4.61 -2.92 5.61
N ARG A 59 4.48 -3.48 4.41
CA ARG A 59 4.78 -4.89 4.15
C ARG A 59 5.66 -5.03 2.91
N ALA A 60 6.58 -5.98 2.95
CA ALA A 60 7.44 -6.32 1.83
C ALA A 60 7.40 -7.84 1.62
N PHE A 61 7.29 -8.23 0.36
CA PHE A 61 7.26 -9.60 -0.11
C PHE A 61 8.38 -9.77 -1.11
N VAL A 62 9.16 -10.82 -0.96
CA VAL A 62 10.18 -11.20 -1.93
C VAL A 62 9.82 -12.60 -2.41
N ARG A 63 9.79 -12.77 -3.73
CA ARG A 63 9.69 -14.09 -4.32
C ARG A 63 11.08 -14.74 -4.26
N VAL A 64 11.19 -15.82 -3.49
CA VAL A 64 12.39 -16.66 -3.34
C VAL A 64 12.16 -18.07 -3.87
#